data_AF-A0AAE7R2F6-F1
#
_entry.id   AF-A0AAE7R2F6-F1
#
_cell.length_a   1.000
_cell.length_b   1.000
_cell.length_c   1.000
_cell.angle_alpha   90.00
_cell.angle_beta   90.00
_cell.angle_gamma   90.00
#
_symmetry.space_group_name_H-M   'P 1'
#
loop_
_entity.id
_entity.type
_entity.pdbx_description
1 polymer ?
#
loop_
_entity_poly.entity_id
_entity_poly.type
_entity_poly.pdbx_seq_one_letter_code
_entity_poly.pdbx_strand_id
1 'polypeptide(L)'
;MRVSIVLGAVATLLALSSCQTLSPEERRARDETTCRGYGFRPNTDQMAGCLLDLDLDRRADARAWQAQSSRDMFYRPVVVERRIIVQNR
;
A
#
# COMPACT_ATOMS: atom_id res chain seq x y z
N MET A 1 -29.69 21.50 8.32
CA MET A 1 -29.69 20.00 8.29
C MET A 1 -29.15 19.43 6.98
N ARG A 2 -29.70 19.80 5.80
CA ARG A 2 -29.22 19.28 4.50
C ARG A 2 -27.76 19.63 4.18
N VAL A 3 -27.37 20.88 4.44
CA VAL A 3 -26.00 21.37 4.18
C VAL A 3 -24.96 20.65 5.05
N SER A 4 -25.28 20.41 6.33
CA SER A 4 -24.41 19.71 7.28
C SER A 4 -24.18 18.24 6.89
N ILE A 5 -25.21 17.58 6.33
CA ILE A 5 -25.11 16.19 5.85
C ILE A 5 -24.22 16.12 4.60
N VAL A 6 -24.36 17.09 3.68
CA VAL A 6 -23.52 17.16 2.48
C VAL A 6 -22.05 17.42 2.85
N LEU A 7 -21.78 18.36 3.75
CA LEU A 7 -20.43 18.64 4.24
C LEU A 7 -19.80 17.42 4.95
N GLY A 8 -20.57 16.71 5.78
CA GLY A 8 -20.11 15.48 6.42
C GLY A 8 -19.77 14.38 5.42
N ALA A 9 -20.60 14.19 4.39
CA ALA A 9 -20.36 13.19 3.35
C ALA A 9 -19.15 13.53 2.46
N VAL A 10 -18.92 14.80 2.15
CA VAL A 10 -17.74 15.23 1.40
C VAL A 10 -16.46 15.03 2.22
N ALA A 11 -16.50 15.35 3.51
CA ALA A 11 -15.35 15.14 4.40
C ALA A 11 -14.97 13.66 4.55
N THR A 12 -15.95 12.75 4.65
CA THR A 12 -15.67 11.31 4.72
C THR A 12 -15.11 10.78 3.41
N LEU A 13 -15.65 11.19 2.25
CA LEU A 13 -15.12 10.81 0.94
C LEU A 13 -13.67 11.26 0.73
N LEU A 14 -13.31 12.48 1.16
CA LEU A 14 -11.94 12.99 1.12
C LEU A 14 -11.01 12.24 2.09
N ALA A 15 -11.51 11.87 3.27
CA ALA A 15 -10.74 11.08 4.23
C ALA A 15 -10.44 9.67 3.68
N LEU A 16 -11.41 9.03 3.02
CA LEU A 16 -11.28 7.71 2.40
C LEU A 16 -10.32 7.70 1.20
N SER A 17 -10.25 8.79 0.42
CA SER A 17 -9.34 8.89 -0.72
C SER A 17 -7.89 9.24 -0.36
N SER A 18 -7.66 9.77 0.86
CA SER A 18 -6.33 10.22 1.29
C SER A 18 -5.31 9.10 1.52
N CYS A 19 -5.72 7.83 1.50
CA CYS A 19 -4.84 6.75 1.92
C CYS A 19 -3.83 6.27 0.87
N GLN A 20 -3.99 6.49 -0.46
CA GLN A 20 -3.14 5.76 -1.44
C GLN A 20 -2.82 6.41 -2.79
N THR A 21 -2.86 7.72 -2.97
CA THR A 21 -2.50 8.30 -4.28
C THR A 21 -1.17 9.05 -4.23
N LEU A 22 -0.06 8.31 -4.07
CA LEU A 22 1.20 8.79 -4.63
C LEU A 22 0.98 8.88 -6.14
N SER A 23 0.98 10.09 -6.67
CA SER A 23 0.80 10.28 -8.10
C SER A 23 1.99 9.69 -8.87
N PRO A 24 1.79 9.29 -10.14
CA PRO A 24 2.87 8.70 -10.94
C PRO A 24 4.11 9.59 -11.04
N GLU A 25 3.92 10.90 -11.13
CA GLU A 25 4.98 11.89 -11.19
C GLU A 25 5.72 12.04 -9.86
N GLU A 26 5.01 12.08 -8.73
CA GLU A 26 5.63 12.18 -7.41
C GLU A 26 6.43 10.90 -7.09
N ARG A 27 5.89 9.75 -7.48
CA ARG A 27 6.61 8.48 -7.38
C ARG A 27 7.89 8.51 -8.19
N ARG A 28 7.83 8.95 -9.45
CA ARG A 28 9.01 9.05 -10.30
C ARG A 28 10.04 10.01 -9.71
N ALA A 29 9.62 11.16 -9.20
CA ALA A 29 10.52 12.10 -8.55
C ALA A 29 11.24 11.47 -7.35
N ARG A 30 10.54 10.67 -6.54
CA ARG A 30 11.11 9.95 -5.40
C ARG A 30 12.03 8.80 -5.80
N ASP A 31 11.72 8.08 -6.88
CA ASP A 31 12.59 7.03 -7.40
C ASP A 31 13.88 7.65 -7.96
N GLU A 32 13.76 8.79 -8.67
CA GLU A 32 14.92 9.55 -9.16
C GLU A 32 15.78 10.11 -8.02
N THR A 33 15.20 10.60 -6.91
CA THR A 33 15.98 11.03 -5.74
C THR A 33 16.73 9.85 -5.12
N THR A 34 16.09 8.68 -5.05
CA THR A 34 16.69 7.44 -4.53
C THR A 34 17.88 7.00 -5.38
N CYS A 35 17.70 6.90 -6.70
CA CYS A 35 18.77 6.54 -7.63
C CYS A 35 19.92 7.57 -7.63
N ARG A 36 19.63 8.87 -7.49
CA ARG A 36 20.67 9.88 -7.28
C ARG A 36 21.44 9.67 -5.98
N GLY A 37 20.76 9.24 -4.91
CA GLY A 37 21.38 8.88 -3.63
C GLY A 37 22.37 7.71 -3.73
N TYR A 38 22.12 6.77 -4.63
CA TYR A 38 23.06 5.69 -4.97
C TYR A 38 24.24 6.13 -5.84
N GLY A 39 24.24 7.37 -6.33
CA GLY A 39 25.31 7.94 -7.16
C GLY A 39 25.07 7.87 -8.66
N PHE A 40 23.87 7.45 -9.11
CA PHE A 40 23.55 7.44 -10.53
C PHE A 40 23.36 8.86 -11.07
N ARG A 41 23.97 9.14 -12.23
CA ARG A 41 23.84 10.44 -12.91
C ARG A 41 22.53 10.50 -13.70
N PRO A 42 21.81 11.63 -13.69
CA PRO A 42 20.59 11.78 -14.47
C PRO A 42 20.85 11.62 -15.97
N ASN A 43 19.83 11.20 -16.72
CA ASN A 43 19.88 11.03 -18.18
C ASN A 43 20.98 10.06 -18.65
N THR A 44 21.17 8.95 -17.92
CA THR A 44 22.09 7.87 -18.29
C THR A 44 21.37 6.53 -18.31
N ASP A 45 21.90 5.56 -19.05
CA ASP A 45 21.36 4.19 -19.08
C ASP A 45 21.39 3.55 -17.69
N GLN A 46 22.40 3.86 -16.88
CA GLN A 46 22.50 3.40 -15.50
C GLN A 46 21.37 3.94 -14.62
N MET A 47 20.96 5.20 -14.81
CA MET A 47 19.78 5.77 -14.14
C MET A 47 18.51 5.05 -14.60
N ALA A 48 18.34 4.80 -15.90
CA ALA A 48 17.20 4.06 -16.41
C ALA A 48 17.12 2.63 -15.84
N GLY A 49 18.27 1.96 -15.71
CA GLY A 49 18.39 0.65 -15.07
C GLY A 49 17.95 0.68 -13.60
N CYS A 50 18.47 1.62 -12.81
CA CYS A 50 18.07 1.77 -11.40
C CYS A 50 16.56 2.00 -11.24
N LEU A 51 15.98 2.88 -12.05
CA LEU A 51 14.53 3.15 -12.03
C LEU A 51 13.71 1.92 -12.41
N LEU A 52 14.18 1.15 -13.40
CA LEU A 52 13.52 -0.09 -13.82
C LEU A 52 13.57 -1.14 -12.72
N ASP A 53 14.71 -1.31 -12.04
CA ASP A 53 14.86 -2.27 -10.95
C ASP A 53 13.91 -1.96 -9.79
N LEU A 54 13.80 -0.68 -9.40
CA LEU A 54 12.84 -0.24 -8.37
C LEU A 54 11.38 -0.51 -8.79
N ASP A 55 11.03 -0.35 -10.07
CA ASP A 55 9.69 -0.68 -10.54
C ASP A 55 9.41 -2.19 -10.50
N LEU A 56 10.38 -3.00 -10.93
CA LEU A 56 10.27 -4.46 -10.94
C LEU A 56 10.18 -5.05 -9.54
N ASP A 57 10.99 -4.57 -8.60
CA ASP A 57 10.97 -4.97 -7.19
C ASP A 57 9.58 -4.74 -6.59
N ARG A 58 9.04 -3.54 -6.81
CA ARG A 58 7.71 -3.17 -6.35
C ARG A 58 6.59 -4.02 -6.96
N ARG A 59 6.71 -4.40 -8.23
CA ARG A 59 5.79 -5.36 -8.87
C ARG A 59 5.95 -6.77 -8.30
N ALA A 60 7.15 -7.14 -7.85
CA ALA A 60 7.38 -8.40 -7.16
C ALA A 60 6.67 -8.42 -5.81
N ASP A 61 6.78 -7.34 -5.02
CA ASP A 61 6.05 -7.19 -3.75
C ASP A 61 4.53 -7.27 -3.93
N ALA A 62 4.00 -6.57 -4.94
CA ALA A 62 2.57 -6.62 -5.24
C ALA A 62 2.11 -8.05 -5.58
N ARG A 63 2.88 -8.78 -6.38
CA ARG A 63 2.61 -10.19 -6.71
C ARG A 63 2.72 -11.09 -5.47
N ALA A 64 3.72 -10.88 -4.63
CA ALA A 64 3.92 -11.64 -3.40
C ALA A 64 2.75 -11.42 -2.44
N TRP A 65 2.32 -10.18 -2.25
CA TRP A 65 1.16 -9.84 -1.44
C TRP A 65 -0.12 -10.48 -1.96
N GLN A 66 -0.35 -10.45 -3.26
CA GLN A 66 -1.52 -11.09 -3.89
C GLN A 66 -1.49 -12.62 -3.74
N ALA A 67 -0.32 -13.24 -3.92
CA ALA A 67 -0.14 -14.66 -3.69
C ALA A 67 -0.37 -15.04 -2.22
N GLN A 68 0.09 -14.22 -1.28
CA GLN A 68 -0.13 -14.45 0.14
C GLN A 68 -1.60 -14.26 0.54
N SER A 69 -2.26 -13.20 0.08
CA SER A 69 -3.67 -12.95 0.42
C SER A 69 -4.59 -14.05 -0.12
N SER A 70 -4.33 -14.54 -1.34
CA SER A 70 -5.06 -15.67 -1.90
C SER A 70 -4.83 -16.95 -1.07
N ARG A 71 -3.58 -17.25 -0.67
CA ARG A 71 -3.32 -18.40 0.21
C ARG A 71 -4.03 -18.26 1.55
N ASP A 72 -4.00 -17.08 2.15
CA ASP A 72 -4.63 -16.82 3.43
C ASP A 72 -6.16 -17.01 3.37
N MET A 73 -6.78 -16.58 2.27
CA MET A 73 -8.22 -16.74 2.07
C MET A 73 -8.64 -18.22 1.95
N PHE A 74 -7.83 -19.05 1.27
CA PHE A 74 -8.22 -20.44 0.98
C PHE A 74 -7.69 -21.47 1.98
N TYR A 75 -6.59 -21.20 2.69
CA TYR A 75 -5.87 -22.22 3.46
C TYR A 75 -5.69 -21.88 4.95
N ARG A 76 -6.15 -20.72 5.45
CA ARG A 76 -6.09 -20.44 6.90
C ARG A 76 -7.31 -21.03 7.60
N PRO A 77 -7.12 -21.89 8.62
CA PRO A 77 -8.25 -22.41 9.38
C PRO A 77 -8.90 -21.29 10.20
N VAL A 78 -10.23 -21.24 10.18
CA VAL A 78 -11.00 -20.37 11.09
C VAL A 78 -10.93 -20.98 12.49
N VAL A 79 -10.24 -20.31 13.42
CA VAL A 79 -10.17 -20.72 14.82
C VAL A 79 -11.35 -20.08 15.58
N VAL A 80 -12.29 -20.91 16.04
CA VAL A 80 -13.41 -20.45 16.87
C VAL A 80 -13.10 -20.76 18.33
N GLU A 81 -12.73 -19.74 19.10
CA GLU A 81 -12.53 -19.88 20.54
C GLU A 81 -13.87 -19.82 21.28
N ARG A 82 -14.17 -20.85 22.09
CA ARG A 82 -15.31 -20.83 22.99
C ARG A 82 -14.86 -20.36 24.37
N ARG A 83 -15.29 -19.16 24.77
CA ARG A 83 -15.02 -18.67 26.13
C ARG A 83 -15.78 -19.50 27.15
N ILE A 84 -15.04 -20.11 28.07
CA ILE A 84 -15.59 -20.85 29.21
C ILE A 84 -15.57 -19.90 30.42
N ILE A 85 -16.72 -19.62 31.01
CA ILE A 85 -16.79 -18.80 32.24
C ILE A 85 -16.74 -19.74 33.43
N VAL A 86 -15.65 -19.68 34.21
CA VAL A 86 -15.51 -20.44 35.46
C VAL A 86 -15.93 -19.54 36.62
N GLN A 87 -17.03 -19.88 37.29
CA GLN A 87 -17.45 -19.25 38.54
C GLN A 87 -16.65 -19.89 39.68
N ASN A 88 -15.87 -19.10 40.41
CA ASN A 88 -15.19 -19.58 41.61
C ASN A 88 -16.18 -19.56 42.77
N ARG A 89 -16.36 -20.70 43.45
CA ARG A 89 -17.30 -20.89 44.57
C ARG A 89 -16.70 -20.40 45.88
#